data_AF-A0A4Q3HRL5-F1
#
_entry.id   AF-A0A4Q3HRL5-F1
#
_cell.length_a   1.000
_cell.length_b   1.000
_cell.length_c   1.000
_cell.angle_alpha   90.00
_cell.angle_beta   90.00
_cell.angle_gamma   90.00
#
_symmetry.space_group_name_H-M   'P 1'
#
loop_
_entity.id
_entity.type
_entity.pdbx_description
1 polymer ?
#
loop_
_entity_poly.entity_id
_entity_poly.type
_entity_poly.pdbx_seq_one_letter_code
_entity_poly.pdbx_strand_id
1 'polypeptide(L)'
;MRRAFHFLALTGVFIVILLVSAWSSLALWYRLPLPLPARAVFAALFAALGVWTIVSVIRHRWRAPTGVFSVAFAIVLSWWFTLAPPAVGDWSPDVARQVTGTISGDTLTLNGVRDFTWRSDTDYTENWKTKTYDLKTLTSVDLFMSYWSGPLMGHMLVSFGFSNGEHVAWSVEVRRKRGGAFSP
;
A
#
# COMPACT_ATOMS: atom_id res chain seq x y z
N MET A 1 31.16 -19.73 27.22
CA MET A 1 30.75 -19.74 25.79
C MET A 1 29.36 -20.33 25.55
N ARG A 2 29.07 -21.60 25.88
CA ARG A 2 27.73 -22.20 25.65
C ARG A 2 26.54 -21.45 26.27
N ARG A 3 26.65 -20.94 27.50
CA ARG A 3 25.56 -20.19 28.18
C ARG A 3 25.26 -18.84 27.51
N ALA A 4 26.29 -18.13 27.05
CA ALA A 4 26.13 -16.87 26.33
C ALA A 4 25.43 -17.07 24.96
N PHE A 5 25.80 -18.14 24.24
CA PHE A 5 25.13 -18.52 22.98
C PHE A 5 23.65 -18.87 23.18
N HIS A 6 23.32 -19.64 24.24
CA HIS A 6 21.92 -19.96 24.56
C HIS A 6 21.11 -18.71 24.91
N PHE A 7 21.70 -17.79 25.68
CA PHE A 7 21.03 -16.54 26.05
C PHE A 7 20.74 -15.67 24.81
N LEU A 8 21.74 -15.48 23.93
CA LEU A 8 21.58 -14.74 22.68
C LEU A 8 20.52 -15.38 21.75
N ALA A 9 20.50 -16.71 21.64
CA ALA A 9 19.50 -17.41 20.84
C ALA A 9 18.07 -17.21 21.39
N LEU A 10 17.90 -17.28 22.71
CA LEU A 10 16.59 -17.02 23.35
C LEU A 10 16.14 -15.57 23.18
N THR A 11 17.06 -14.60 23.28
CA THR A 11 16.77 -13.19 23.01
C THR A 11 16.32 -12.98 21.57
N GLY A 12 16.99 -13.61 20.60
CA GLY A 12 16.59 -13.56 19.19
C GLY A 12 15.18 -14.11 18.96
N VAL A 13 14.87 -15.29 19.51
CA VAL A 13 13.53 -15.89 19.42
C VAL A 13 12.47 -14.99 20.05
N PHE A 14 12.75 -14.39 21.21
CA PHE A 14 11.85 -13.43 21.85
C PHE A 14 11.55 -12.23 20.96
N ILE A 15 12.57 -11.61 20.37
CA ILE A 15 12.42 -10.45 19.49
C ILE A 15 11.57 -10.83 18.27
N VAL A 16 11.81 -11.98 17.66
CA VAL A 16 11.04 -12.46 16.50
C VAL A 16 9.56 -12.65 16.88
N ILE A 17 9.27 -13.34 17.99
CA ILE A 17 7.88 -13.55 18.42
C ILE A 17 7.20 -12.20 18.71
N LEU A 18 7.91 -11.26 19.35
CA LEU A 18 7.37 -9.94 19.65
C LEU A 18 7.05 -9.15 18.38
N LEU A 19 7.97 -9.07 17.43
CA LEU A 19 7.78 -8.36 16.16
C LEU A 19 6.66 -8.97 15.33
N VAL A 20 6.61 -10.30 15.24
CA VAL A 20 5.54 -11.01 14.52
C VAL A 20 4.19 -10.79 15.21
N SER A 21 4.14 -10.86 16.54
CA SER A 21 2.90 -10.61 17.29
C SER A 21 2.40 -9.19 17.09
N ALA A 22 3.30 -8.20 17.19
CA ALA A 22 2.96 -6.80 16.96
C ALA A 22 2.44 -6.59 15.53
N TRP A 23 3.15 -7.10 14.53
CA TRP A 23 2.75 -6.98 13.14
C TRP A 23 1.39 -7.64 12.87
N SER A 24 1.18 -8.88 13.32
CA SER A 24 -0.07 -9.61 13.11
C SER A 24 -1.25 -8.98 13.84
N SER A 25 -1.07 -8.51 15.08
CA SER A 25 -2.12 -7.79 15.81
C SER A 25 -2.51 -6.49 15.11
N LEU A 26 -1.54 -5.71 14.61
CA LEU A 26 -1.81 -4.49 13.84
C LEU A 26 -2.48 -4.81 12.50
N ALA A 27 -2.05 -5.85 11.81
CA ALA A 27 -2.67 -6.31 10.57
C ALA A 27 -4.16 -6.64 10.77
N LEU A 28 -4.48 -7.39 11.83
CA LEU A 28 -5.86 -7.73 12.20
C LEU A 28 -6.67 -6.49 12.61
N TRP A 29 -6.09 -5.58 13.41
CA TRP A 29 -6.75 -4.35 13.82
C TRP A 29 -7.17 -3.46 12.64
N TYR A 30 -6.26 -3.23 11.70
CA TYR A 30 -6.49 -2.28 10.60
C TYR A 30 -7.22 -2.88 9.40
N ARG A 31 -6.99 -4.15 9.07
CA ARG A 31 -7.42 -4.73 7.78
C ARG A 31 -8.45 -5.83 7.88
N LEU A 32 -8.70 -6.42 9.05
CA LEU A 32 -9.67 -7.51 9.17
C LEU A 32 -11.08 -7.02 8.79
N PRO A 33 -11.80 -7.69 7.87
CA PRO A 33 -13.07 -7.21 7.32
C PRO A 33 -14.25 -7.47 8.28
N LEU A 34 -14.11 -7.06 9.53
CA LEU A 34 -15.12 -7.18 10.58
C LEU A 34 -15.41 -5.81 11.23
N PRO A 35 -16.47 -5.67 12.04
CA PRO A 35 -16.68 -4.47 12.86
C PRO A 35 -15.56 -4.26 13.88
N LEU A 36 -15.38 -3.01 14.32
CA LEU A 36 -14.28 -2.61 15.22
C LEU A 36 -14.13 -3.50 16.48
N PRO A 37 -15.20 -3.88 17.21
CA PRO A 37 -15.05 -4.74 18.39
C PRO A 37 -14.46 -6.11 18.06
N ALA A 38 -14.86 -6.71 16.94
CA ALA A 38 -14.33 -8.00 16.53
C ALA A 38 -12.84 -7.90 16.14
N ARG A 39 -12.43 -6.83 15.45
CA ARG A 39 -11.00 -6.59 15.15
C ARG A 39 -10.17 -6.47 16.43
N ALA A 40 -10.70 -5.77 17.45
CA ALA A 40 -10.07 -5.65 18.76
C ALA A 40 -9.81 -7.01 19.39
N VAL A 41 -10.83 -7.88 19.39
CA VAL A 41 -10.74 -9.23 19.96
C VAL A 41 -9.68 -10.06 19.22
N PHE A 42 -9.70 -10.11 17.88
CA PHE A 42 -8.71 -10.88 17.13
C PHE A 42 -7.28 -10.35 17.31
N ALA A 43 -7.09 -9.04 17.32
CA ALA A 43 -5.79 -8.43 17.58
C ALA A 43 -5.28 -8.79 19.00
N ALA A 44 -6.15 -8.71 20.01
CA ALA A 44 -5.84 -9.05 21.40
C ALA A 44 -5.54 -10.55 21.58
N LEU A 45 -6.30 -11.43 20.93
CA LEU A 45 -6.07 -12.88 20.96
C LEU A 45 -4.70 -13.23 20.36
N PHE A 46 -4.31 -12.61 19.25
CA PHE A 46 -3.00 -12.85 18.66
C PHE A 46 -1.87 -12.33 19.55
N ALA A 47 -2.04 -11.16 20.18
CA ALA A 47 -1.07 -10.62 21.14
C ALA A 47 -0.94 -11.54 22.37
N ALA A 48 -2.05 -12.03 22.90
CA ALA A 48 -2.07 -12.98 24.02
C ALA A 48 -1.39 -14.31 23.65
N LEU A 49 -1.58 -14.80 22.42
CA LEU A 49 -0.87 -15.97 21.89
C LEU A 49 0.65 -15.74 21.85
N GLY A 50 1.09 -14.55 21.43
CA GLY A 50 2.49 -14.15 21.47
C GLY A 50 3.09 -14.18 22.88
N VAL A 51 2.41 -13.55 23.84
CA VAL A 51 2.81 -13.54 25.26
C VAL A 51 2.87 -14.96 25.82
N TRP A 52 1.84 -15.77 25.56
CA TRP A 52 1.80 -17.17 25.98
C TRP A 52 2.96 -17.98 25.40
N THR A 53 3.31 -17.75 24.13
CA THR A 53 4.43 -18.43 23.46
C THR A 53 5.76 -18.04 24.11
N ILE A 54 5.99 -16.74 24.35
CA ILE A 54 7.19 -16.24 25.04
C ILE A 54 7.33 -16.88 26.43
N VAL A 55 6.27 -16.82 27.24
CA VAL A 55 6.30 -17.37 28.60
C VAL A 55 6.57 -18.88 28.57
N SER A 56 6.02 -19.60 27.60
CA SER A 56 6.23 -21.04 27.47
C SER A 56 7.65 -21.41 27.01
N VAL A 57 8.26 -20.61 26.13
CA VAL A 57 9.67 -20.76 25.73
C VAL A 57 10.59 -20.56 26.92
N ILE A 58 10.35 -19.51 27.73
CA ILE A 58 11.11 -19.24 28.98
C ILE A 58 10.96 -20.40 29.98
N ARG A 59 9.77 -21.02 30.06
CA ARG A 59 9.51 -22.19 30.91
C ARG A 59 9.95 -23.53 30.29
N HIS A 60 10.75 -23.51 29.22
CA HIS A 60 11.26 -24.69 28.52
C HIS A 60 10.17 -25.63 27.92
N ARG A 61 8.93 -25.16 27.76
CA ARG A 61 7.80 -25.89 27.14
C ARG A 61 7.50 -25.34 25.74
N TRP A 62 8.49 -25.35 24.86
CA TRP A 62 8.46 -24.57 23.62
C TRP A 62 7.69 -25.21 22.46
N ARG A 63 7.76 -26.55 22.29
CA ARG A 63 7.34 -27.25 21.06
C ARG A 63 5.91 -26.94 20.60
N ALA A 64 4.92 -27.19 21.47
CA ALA A 64 3.52 -26.99 21.11
C ALA A 64 3.16 -25.50 20.95
N PRO A 65 3.54 -24.60 21.88
CA PRO A 65 3.28 -23.16 21.72
C PRO A 65 3.88 -22.54 20.46
N THR A 66 5.14 -22.85 20.14
CA THR A 66 5.76 -22.35 18.91
C THR A 66 5.07 -22.89 17.66
N GLY A 67 4.63 -24.15 17.68
CA GLY A 67 3.86 -24.73 16.57
C GLY A 67 2.53 -24.02 16.34
N VAL A 68 1.74 -23.81 17.41
CA VAL A 68 0.46 -23.08 17.34
C VAL A 68 0.68 -21.64 16.86
N PHE A 69 1.69 -20.95 17.40
CA PHE A 69 2.04 -19.60 16.99
C PHE A 69 2.42 -19.53 15.51
N SER A 70 3.28 -20.43 15.03
CA SER A 70 3.69 -20.49 13.63
C SER A 70 2.53 -20.75 12.68
N VAL A 71 1.61 -21.66 13.03
CA VAL A 71 0.41 -21.92 12.23
C VAL A 71 -0.51 -20.71 12.21
N ALA A 72 -0.78 -20.10 13.37
CA ALA A 72 -1.60 -18.89 13.45
C ALA A 72 -1.00 -17.74 12.62
N PHE A 73 0.32 -17.54 12.71
CA PHE A 73 1.03 -16.56 11.91
C PHE A 73 0.93 -16.87 10.41
N ALA A 74 1.13 -18.13 10.01
CA ALA A 74 1.00 -18.54 8.61
C ALA A 74 -0.39 -18.26 8.04
N ILE A 75 -1.45 -18.43 8.84
CA ILE A 75 -2.83 -18.08 8.46
C ILE A 75 -2.96 -16.57 8.24
N VAL A 76 -2.51 -15.76 9.20
CA VAL A 76 -2.56 -14.28 9.09
C VAL A 76 -1.74 -13.79 7.89
N LEU A 77 -0.56 -14.36 7.68
CA LEU A 77 0.33 -14.01 6.57
C LEU A 77 -0.29 -14.39 5.23
N SER A 78 -0.86 -15.60 5.12
CA SER A 78 -1.54 -16.04 3.89
C SER A 78 -2.73 -15.14 3.58
N TRP A 79 -3.56 -14.82 4.58
CA TRP A 79 -4.64 -13.85 4.43
C TRP A 79 -4.14 -12.46 4.01
N TRP A 80 -3.05 -11.97 4.62
CA TRP A 80 -2.46 -10.68 4.28
C TRP A 80 -2.09 -10.57 2.79
N PHE A 81 -1.53 -11.64 2.22
CA PHE A 81 -1.21 -11.70 0.78
C PHE A 81 -2.43 -11.74 -0.14
N THR A 82 -3.64 -11.99 0.38
CA THR A 82 -4.89 -11.92 -0.39
C THR A 82 -5.52 -10.52 -0.40
N LEU A 83 -5.01 -9.57 0.39
CA LEU A 83 -5.57 -8.23 0.47
C LEU A 83 -5.35 -7.47 -0.84
N ALA A 84 -6.44 -7.21 -1.55
CA ALA A 84 -6.45 -6.34 -2.73
C ALA A 84 -6.96 -4.94 -2.38
N PRO A 85 -6.41 -3.86 -2.98
CA PRO A 85 -7.05 -2.56 -2.91
C PRO A 85 -8.47 -2.65 -3.49
N PRO A 86 -9.46 -1.93 -2.95
CA PRO A 86 -10.82 -1.98 -3.48
C PRO A 86 -10.84 -1.50 -4.94
N ALA A 87 -11.45 -2.28 -5.83
CA ALA A 87 -11.65 -1.86 -7.22
C ALA A 87 -12.73 -0.75 -7.31
N VAL A 88 -13.79 -0.89 -6.50
CA VAL A 88 -14.94 0.00 -6.43
C VAL A 88 -15.00 0.67 -5.07
N GLY A 89 -15.30 1.96 -5.06
CA GLY A 89 -15.44 2.77 -3.87
C GLY A 89 -15.97 4.15 -4.23
N ASP A 90 -16.49 4.87 -3.23
CA ASP A 90 -16.82 6.30 -3.37
C ASP A 90 -15.51 7.09 -3.33
N TRP A 91 -14.82 7.07 -4.47
CA TRP A 91 -13.55 7.74 -4.66
C TRP A 91 -13.76 9.25 -4.81
N SER A 92 -12.75 10.02 -4.41
CA SER A 92 -12.77 11.45 -4.65
C SER A 92 -12.78 11.74 -6.16
N PRO A 93 -13.50 12.77 -6.63
CA PRO A 93 -13.76 12.94 -8.05
C PRO A 93 -12.51 13.07 -8.94
N ASP A 94 -11.47 13.72 -8.43
CA ASP A 94 -10.13 13.85 -9.03
C ASP A 94 -9.35 12.55 -9.23
N VAL A 95 -9.75 11.47 -8.57
CA VAL A 95 -9.14 10.12 -8.68
C VAL A 95 -10.20 9.04 -8.89
N ALA A 96 -11.39 9.43 -9.37
CA ALA A 96 -12.53 8.54 -9.52
C ALA A 96 -12.31 7.49 -10.61
N ARG A 97 -11.53 7.82 -11.66
CA ARG A 97 -11.22 6.91 -12.76
C ARG A 97 -9.74 6.53 -12.74
N GLN A 98 -9.46 5.27 -13.07
CA GLN A 98 -8.12 4.84 -13.41
C GLN A 98 -7.95 4.98 -14.92
N VAL A 99 -6.79 5.47 -15.35
CA VAL A 99 -6.45 5.50 -16.77
C VAL A 99 -6.27 4.06 -17.27
N THR A 100 -6.80 3.78 -18.45
CA THR A 100 -6.56 2.54 -19.19
C THR A 100 -6.09 2.90 -20.59
N GLY A 101 -5.50 1.96 -21.31
CA GLY A 101 -5.08 2.24 -22.67
C GLY A 101 -4.90 1.00 -23.52
N THR A 102 -4.93 1.21 -24.82
CA THR A 102 -4.67 0.21 -25.85
C THR A 102 -3.61 0.74 -26.81
N ILE A 103 -2.78 -0.16 -27.33
CA ILE A 103 -1.81 0.14 -28.37
C ILE A 103 -2.19 -0.69 -29.60
N SER A 104 -2.32 -0.03 -30.74
CA SER A 104 -2.58 -0.66 -32.04
C SER A 104 -1.59 -0.11 -33.06
N GLY A 105 -0.58 -0.91 -33.41
CA GLY A 105 0.57 -0.44 -34.18
C GLY A 105 1.28 0.69 -33.44
N ASP A 106 1.41 1.85 -34.08
CA ASP A 106 2.05 3.04 -33.52
C ASP A 106 1.06 4.01 -32.85
N THR A 107 -0.20 3.62 -32.68
CA THR A 107 -1.23 4.47 -32.08
C THR A 107 -1.52 4.03 -30.64
N LEU A 108 -1.33 4.93 -29.68
CA LEU A 108 -1.71 4.77 -28.29
C LEU A 108 -3.03 5.48 -28.03
N THR A 109 -4.05 4.77 -27.55
CA THR A 109 -5.30 5.37 -27.08
C THR A 109 -5.43 5.20 -25.57
N LEU A 110 -5.51 6.31 -24.85
CA LEU A 110 -5.73 6.36 -23.40
C LEU A 110 -7.17 6.75 -23.10
N ASN A 111 -7.82 6.02 -22.21
CA ASN A 111 -9.15 6.32 -21.68
C ASN A 111 -9.06 6.74 -20.22
N GLY A 112 -9.78 7.80 -19.85
CA GLY A 112 -9.75 8.31 -18.47
C GLY A 112 -8.54 9.20 -18.20
N VAL A 113 -8.07 9.93 -19.22
CA VAL A 113 -7.06 10.98 -19.04
C VAL A 113 -7.70 12.13 -18.27
N ARG A 114 -7.06 12.55 -17.17
CA ARG A 114 -7.50 13.64 -16.31
C ARG A 114 -7.09 14.99 -16.93
N ASP A 115 -8.04 15.76 -17.43
CA ASP A 115 -7.83 17.06 -18.08
C ASP A 115 -8.68 18.15 -17.41
N PHE A 116 -8.58 18.22 -16.09
CA PHE A 116 -9.42 19.04 -15.23
C PHE A 116 -8.97 20.51 -15.25
N THR A 117 -9.93 21.42 -15.07
CA THR A 117 -9.63 22.84 -14.86
C THR A 117 -9.63 23.14 -13.36
N TRP A 118 -8.43 23.33 -12.80
CA TRP A 118 -8.22 23.59 -11.38
C TRP A 118 -8.26 25.08 -11.06
N ARG A 119 -8.96 25.44 -9.98
CA ARG A 119 -8.95 26.78 -9.36
C ARG A 119 -8.37 26.74 -7.95
N SER A 120 -8.51 25.61 -7.26
CA SER A 120 -7.80 25.22 -6.04
C SER A 120 -7.81 23.70 -5.87
N ASP A 121 -7.20 23.18 -4.81
CA ASP A 121 -7.17 21.73 -4.49
C ASP A 121 -8.58 21.14 -4.30
N THR A 122 -9.56 21.97 -3.96
CA THR A 122 -10.95 21.56 -3.71
C THR A 122 -11.96 22.18 -4.67
N ASP A 123 -11.54 23.13 -5.51
CA ASP A 123 -12.38 23.73 -6.55
C ASP A 123 -11.79 23.46 -7.93
N TYR A 124 -12.46 22.58 -8.67
CA TYR A 124 -12.08 22.20 -10.01
C TYR A 124 -13.28 21.75 -10.83
N THR A 125 -13.16 21.85 -12.14
CA THR A 125 -14.14 21.30 -13.08
C THR A 125 -13.62 19.97 -13.62
N GLU A 126 -14.36 18.90 -13.33
CA GLU A 126 -14.02 17.57 -13.84
C GLU A 126 -14.12 17.51 -15.36
N ASN A 127 -13.15 16.85 -15.97
CA ASN A 127 -13.12 16.60 -17.41
C ASN A 127 -12.21 15.40 -17.72
N TRP A 128 -12.86 14.25 -17.91
CA TRP A 128 -12.19 12.98 -18.22
C TRP A 128 -12.23 12.75 -19.72
N LYS A 129 -11.06 12.59 -20.36
CA LYS A 129 -10.95 12.45 -21.81
C LYS A 129 -10.48 11.06 -22.24
N THR A 130 -10.84 10.70 -23.46
CA THR A 130 -10.11 9.72 -24.26
C THR A 130 -9.17 10.49 -25.18
N LYS A 131 -7.88 10.19 -25.14
CA LYS A 131 -6.87 10.82 -25.99
C LYS A 131 -6.12 9.77 -26.79
N THR A 132 -5.80 10.08 -28.03
CA THR A 132 -5.05 9.21 -28.94
C THR A 132 -3.79 9.92 -29.39
N TYR A 133 -2.67 9.21 -29.34
CA TYR A 133 -1.34 9.71 -29.64
C TYR A 133 -0.67 8.84 -30.70
N ASP A 134 -0.02 9.46 -31.68
CA ASP A 134 0.86 8.78 -32.63
C ASP A 134 2.27 8.68 -32.02
N LEU A 135 2.69 7.47 -31.67
CA LEU A 135 3.97 7.19 -31.04
C LEU A 135 5.15 7.52 -31.96
N LYS A 136 4.98 7.61 -33.29
CA LYS A 136 6.04 8.07 -34.20
C LYS A 136 6.37 9.54 -34.02
N THR A 137 5.45 10.31 -33.46
CA THR A 137 5.62 11.74 -33.23
C THR A 137 6.15 12.03 -31.82
N LEU A 138 6.49 11.00 -31.02
CA LEU A 138 7.10 11.20 -29.71
C LEU A 138 8.50 11.80 -29.86
N THR A 139 8.71 12.98 -29.28
CA THR A 139 9.95 13.75 -29.45
C THR A 139 10.70 14.01 -28.15
N SER A 140 10.02 13.96 -26.99
CA SER A 140 10.67 14.19 -25.70
C SER A 140 10.10 13.33 -24.58
N VAL A 141 10.94 13.13 -23.56
CA VAL A 141 10.54 12.60 -22.26
C VAL A 141 11.16 13.52 -21.20
N ASP A 142 10.31 14.09 -20.35
CA ASP A 142 10.69 15.02 -19.30
C ASP A 142 10.42 14.38 -17.93
N LEU A 143 11.37 14.49 -17.01
CA LEU A 143 11.23 14.02 -15.62
C LEU A 143 11.13 15.23 -14.69
N PHE A 144 10.04 15.30 -13.91
CA PHE A 144 9.81 16.33 -12.90
C PHE A 144 9.84 15.72 -11.51
N MET A 145 10.40 16.48 -10.57
CA MET A 145 10.33 16.16 -9.15
C MET A 145 9.70 17.33 -8.40
N SER A 146 8.49 17.10 -7.87
CA SER A 146 7.77 18.08 -7.06
C SER A 146 8.00 17.80 -5.58
N TYR A 147 8.50 18.78 -4.83
CA TYR A 147 8.78 18.66 -3.40
C TYR A 147 7.83 19.55 -2.61
N TRP A 148 7.09 18.99 -1.66
CA TRP A 148 6.15 19.75 -0.82
C TRP A 148 6.45 19.66 0.68
N SER A 149 7.25 18.70 1.13
CA SER A 149 7.62 18.54 2.54
C SER A 149 9.11 18.25 2.70
N GLY A 150 9.92 19.20 2.23
CA GLY A 150 11.38 19.12 2.26
C GLY A 150 11.98 18.23 1.17
N PRO A 151 13.32 18.07 1.15
CA PRO A 151 14.04 17.44 0.04
C PRO A 151 13.94 15.91 0.00
N LEU A 152 13.35 15.28 1.03
CA LEU A 152 13.23 13.82 1.13
C LEU A 152 11.86 13.28 0.65
N MET A 153 10.92 14.17 0.34
CA MET A 153 9.56 13.82 -0.11
C MET A 153 9.31 14.44 -1.49
N GLY A 154 9.70 13.70 -2.53
CA GLY A 154 9.53 14.07 -3.93
C GLY A 154 8.44 13.25 -4.62
N HIS A 155 7.59 13.92 -5.38
CA HIS A 155 6.58 13.30 -6.24
C HIS A 155 7.13 13.35 -7.65
N MET A 156 7.31 12.16 -8.21
CA MET A 156 7.89 11.97 -9.52
C MET A 156 6.79 12.01 -10.57
N LEU A 157 6.98 12.84 -11.59
CA LEU A 157 6.13 12.86 -12.77
C LEU A 157 7.00 12.67 -14.01
N VAL A 158 6.46 11.95 -14.98
CA VAL A 158 7.07 11.81 -16.31
C VAL A 158 6.11 12.40 -17.33
N SER A 159 6.60 13.28 -18.20
CA SER A 159 5.83 13.82 -19.32
C SER A 159 6.41 13.33 -20.64
N PHE A 160 5.53 12.99 -21.57
CA PHE A 160 5.88 12.57 -22.93
C PHE A 160 5.39 13.65 -23.89
N GLY A 161 6.31 14.26 -24.63
CA GLY A 161 6.02 15.33 -25.58
C GLY A 161 6.03 14.84 -27.02
N PHE A 162 5.06 15.30 -27.81
CA PHE A 162 4.86 14.94 -29.21
C PHE A 162 5.14 16.13 -30.14
N SER A 163 5.51 15.86 -31.39
CA SER A 163 5.93 16.89 -32.36
C SER A 163 4.82 17.88 -32.73
N ASN A 164 3.56 17.56 -32.44
CA ASN A 164 2.40 18.45 -32.62
C ASN A 164 2.19 19.41 -31.42
N GLY A 165 3.06 19.37 -30.41
CA GLY A 165 2.98 20.18 -29.20
C GLY A 165 2.15 19.56 -28.08
N GLU A 166 1.52 18.40 -28.29
CA GLU A 166 0.80 17.70 -27.23
C GLU A 166 1.76 17.08 -26.22
N HIS A 167 1.30 17.00 -24.98
CA HIS A 167 2.01 16.35 -23.89
C HIS A 167 1.05 15.47 -23.10
N VAL A 168 1.56 14.35 -22.59
CA VAL A 168 0.86 13.53 -21.60
C VAL A 168 1.75 13.31 -20.39
N ALA A 169 1.29 13.79 -19.24
CA ALA A 169 1.96 13.59 -17.96
C ALA A 169 1.41 12.33 -17.27
N TRP A 170 2.30 11.60 -16.62
CA TRP A 170 2.01 10.41 -15.84
C TRP A 170 2.66 10.51 -14.47
N SER A 171 1.88 10.20 -13.44
CA SER A 171 2.32 10.06 -12.06
C SER A 171 1.55 8.95 -11.35
N VAL A 172 2.11 8.43 -10.25
CA VAL A 172 1.44 7.45 -9.39
C VAL A 172 0.80 8.16 -8.22
N GLU A 173 -0.52 8.05 -8.12
CA GLU A 173 -1.30 8.76 -7.11
C GLU A 173 -2.02 7.80 -6.16
N VAL A 174 -2.23 8.25 -4.92
CA VAL A 174 -3.10 7.56 -3.97
C VAL A 174 -4.56 7.75 -4.37
N ARG A 175 -5.32 6.65 -4.46
CA ARG A 175 -6.76 6.70 -4.72
C ARG A 175 -7.53 6.88 -3.40
N ARG A 176 -7.82 8.13 -3.06
CA ARG A 176 -8.53 8.50 -1.82
C ARG A 176 -10.04 8.40 -1.97
N LYS A 177 -10.72 8.05 -0.86
CA LYS A 177 -12.20 8.11 -0.77
C LYS A 177 -12.66 9.57 -0.70
N ARG A 178 -13.92 9.81 -1.08
CA ARG A 178 -14.58 11.12 -0.92
C ARG A 178 -14.52 11.56 0.55
N GLY A 179 -14.18 12.83 0.78
CA GLY A 179 -13.95 13.37 2.13
C GLY A 179 -12.66 12.90 2.81
N GLY A 180 -11.89 11.99 2.19
CA GLY A 180 -10.58 11.59 2.67
C GLY A 180 -9.54 12.69 2.44
N ALA A 181 -8.80 13.02 3.48
CA ALA A 181 -7.64 13.91 3.43
C ALA A 181 -6.35 13.13 3.15
N PHE A 182 -5.38 13.82 2.55
CA PHE A 182 -4.01 13.34 2.51
C PHE A 182 -3.33 13.63 3.84
N SER A 183 -2.66 12.62 4.41
CA SER A 183 -1.72 12.78 5.51
C SER A 183 -0.43 12.07 5.08
N PRO A 184 0.65 12.80 4.78
CA PRO A 184 1.94 12.21 4.47
C PRO A 184 2.49 11.37 5.63
#